data_AF-A0A4Q6XN52-F1
#
_entry.id   AF-A0A4Q6XN52-F1
#
_cell.length_a   1.000
_cell.length_b   1.000
_cell.length_c   1.000
_cell.angle_alpha   90.00
_cell.angle_beta   90.00
_cell.angle_gamma   90.00
#
_symmetry.space_group_name_H-M   'P 1'
#
loop_
_entity.id
_entity.type
_entity.pdbx_description
1 polymer ?
#
loop_
_entity_poly.entity_id
_entity_poly.type
_entity_poly.pdbx_seq_one_letter_code
_entity_poly.pdbx_strand_id
1 'polypeptide(L)'
;MVKQLPPAVTAYLTNRNGCSLIIAWSVKQEKMEKYAQKMLQLQERVIELLEKLDERFEKLSNALLDWAPESLKNQLLDNTDLKGILKIGDTKFFQLKKCRVFPTYRLNGKDYYLENEVLEAIRIHRTN
;
A
#
# COMPACT_ATOMS: atom_id res chain seq x y z
N MET A 1 48.22 10.03 -13.93
CA MET A 1 48.47 10.89 -15.10
C MET A 1 47.38 11.95 -15.15
N VAL A 2 47.71 13.20 -14.83
CA VAL A 2 46.76 14.31 -14.89
C VAL A 2 46.53 14.65 -16.37
N LYS A 3 45.32 14.38 -16.89
CA LYS A 3 44.95 14.80 -18.26
C LYS A 3 45.03 16.33 -18.30
N GLN A 4 45.96 16.88 -19.08
CA GLN A 4 46.02 18.32 -19.33
C GLN A 4 44.72 18.76 -20.01
N LEU A 5 44.05 19.73 -19.39
CA LEU A 5 42.83 20.32 -19.93
C LEU A 5 43.16 21.14 -21.20
N PRO A 6 42.26 21.16 -22.21
CA PRO A 6 42.48 21.89 -23.46
C PRO A 6 42.75 23.39 -23.19
N PRO A 7 43.66 24.04 -23.95
CA PRO A 7 44.07 25.44 -23.70
C PRO A 7 42.90 26.44 -23.65
N ALA A 8 41.85 26.20 -24.43
CA ALA A 8 40.64 27.01 -24.45
C ALA A 8 39.83 26.93 -23.15
N VAL A 9 39.82 25.76 -22.51
CA VAL A 9 39.16 25.55 -21.20
C VAL A 9 40.00 26.20 -20.11
N THR A 10 41.32 26.10 -20.19
CA THR A 10 42.27 26.75 -19.27
C THR A 10 42.17 28.28 -19.32
N ALA A 11 42.02 28.86 -20.52
CA ALA A 11 41.82 30.31 -20.71
C ALA A 11 40.46 30.81 -20.20
N TYR A 12 39.42 29.98 -20.28
CA TYR A 12 38.09 30.30 -19.73
C TYR A 12 38.09 30.22 -18.21
N LEU A 13 38.80 29.22 -17.65
CA LEU A 13 39.02 29.06 -16.21
C LEU A 13 39.83 30.20 -15.59
N THR A 14 40.82 30.76 -16.29
CA THR A 14 41.62 31.88 -15.77
C THR A 14 40.93 33.24 -15.85
N ASN A 15 39.84 33.34 -16.63
CA ASN A 15 39.00 34.53 -16.66
C ASN A 15 38.07 34.56 -15.43
N ARG A 16 37.97 35.72 -14.74
CA ARG A 16 37.09 35.93 -13.56
C ARG A 16 35.66 35.44 -13.82
N ASN A 17 35.17 35.62 -15.04
CA ASN A 17 33.81 35.23 -15.42
C ASN A 17 33.64 33.71 -15.52
N GLY A 18 34.64 32.96 -16.01
CA GLY A 18 34.57 31.50 -16.11
C GLY A 18 34.77 30.80 -14.76
N CYS A 19 35.68 31.31 -13.92
CA CYS A 19 35.81 30.87 -12.52
C CYS A 19 34.49 31.06 -11.74
N SER A 20 33.84 32.22 -11.88
CA SER A 20 32.57 32.51 -11.20
C SER A 20 31.44 31.58 -11.65
N LEU A 21 31.37 31.23 -12.93
CA LEU A 21 30.36 30.31 -13.46
C LEU A 21 30.56 28.90 -12.92
N ILE A 22 31.81 28.42 -12.82
CA ILE A 22 32.09 27.07 -12.31
C ILE A 22 31.80 26.95 -10.83
N ILE A 23 32.13 27.99 -10.04
CA ILE A 23 31.76 28.04 -8.62
C ILE A 23 30.23 28.03 -8.48
N ALA A 24 29.52 28.85 -9.27
CA ALA A 24 28.06 28.88 -9.24
C ALA A 24 27.42 27.52 -9.62
N TRP A 25 27.97 26.83 -10.60
CA TRP A 25 27.52 25.49 -11.00
C TRP A 25 27.83 24.44 -9.93
N SER A 26 29.02 24.47 -9.34
CA SER A 26 29.41 23.54 -8.26
C SER A 26 28.55 23.73 -7.01
N VAL A 27 28.28 24.99 -6.61
CA VAL A 27 27.36 25.31 -5.50
C VAL A 27 25.92 24.88 -5.81
N LYS A 28 25.47 25.01 -7.06
CA LYS A 28 24.15 24.54 -7.49
C LYS A 28 24.04 23.02 -7.42
N GLN A 29 25.09 22.30 -7.82
CA GLN A 29 25.15 20.84 -7.77
C GLN A 29 25.15 20.33 -6.33
N GLU A 30 25.95 20.92 -5.44
CA GLU A 30 25.98 20.60 -4.01
C GLU A 30 24.61 20.82 -3.34
N LYS A 31 23.92 21.91 -3.68
CA LYS A 31 22.56 22.16 -3.21
C LYS A 31 21.59 21.07 -3.68
N MET A 32 21.66 20.66 -4.95
CA MET A 32 20.79 19.62 -5.50
C MET A 32 21.02 18.26 -4.84
N GLU A 33 22.27 17.89 -4.56
CA GLU A 33 22.61 16.66 -3.83
C GLU A 33 22.06 16.68 -2.39
N LYS A 34 22.17 17.82 -1.70
CA LYS A 34 21.59 18.00 -0.37
C LYS A 34 20.06 17.88 -0.37
N TYR A 35 19.39 18.40 -1.39
CA TYR A 35 17.94 18.25 -1.53
C TYR A 35 17.55 16.80 -1.82
N ALA A 36 18.29 16.10 -2.70
CA ALA A 36 18.05 14.70 -3.00
C ALA A 36 18.20 13.81 -1.77
N GLN A 37 19.25 14.02 -0.96
CA GLN A 37 19.43 13.31 0.30
C GLN A 37 18.29 13.55 1.29
N LYS A 38 17.86 14.81 1.43
CA LYS A 38 16.73 15.14 2.32
C LYS A 38 15.42 14.51 1.83
N MET A 39 15.22 14.43 0.52
CA MET A 39 14.05 13.77 -0.09
C MET A 39 14.05 12.27 0.22
N LEU A 40 15.20 11.59 0.07
CA LEU A 40 15.35 10.17 0.40
C LEU A 40 15.05 9.90 1.88
N GLN A 41 15.61 10.69 2.78
CA GLN A 41 15.34 10.57 4.23
C GLN A 41 13.86 10.77 4.58
N LEU A 42 13.19 11.71 3.90
CA LEU A 42 11.74 11.90 4.08
C LEU A 42 10.95 10.70 3.57
N GLN A 43 11.34 10.11 2.44
CA GLN A 43 10.69 8.92 1.89
C GLN A 43 10.85 7.72 2.82
N GLU A 44 12.07 7.45 3.31
CA GLU A 44 12.34 6.38 4.28
C GLU A 44 11.48 6.55 5.54
N ARG A 45 11.41 7.77 6.07
CA ARG A 45 10.60 8.06 7.26
C ARG A 45 9.09 7.90 7.03
N VAL A 46 8.61 8.19 5.82
CA VAL A 46 7.21 7.93 5.44
C VAL A 46 6.94 6.42 5.37
N ILE A 47 7.87 5.65 4.80
CA ILE A 47 7.74 4.18 4.73
C ILE A 47 7.67 3.59 6.15
N GLU A 48 8.59 3.97 7.05
CA GLU A 48 8.56 3.50 8.43
C GLU A 48 7.25 3.85 9.18
N LEU A 49 6.70 5.04 8.91
CA LEU A 49 5.43 5.44 9.52
C LEU A 49 4.25 4.65 8.98
N LEU A 50 4.27 4.31 7.68
CA LEU A 50 3.25 3.46 7.07
C LEU A 50 3.30 2.04 7.62
N GLU A 51 4.49 1.45 7.78
CA GLU A 51 4.66 0.12 8.38
C GLU A 51 4.16 0.09 9.83
N LYS A 52 4.52 1.09 10.64
CA LYS A 52 4.01 1.22 12.03
C LYS A 52 2.51 1.41 12.10
N LEU A 53 1.92 2.09 11.13
CA LEU A 53 0.47 2.29 11.06
C LEU A 53 -0.22 0.98 10.69
N ASP A 54 0.33 0.22 9.75
CA ASP A 54 -0.19 -1.08 9.35
C ASP A 54 -0.17 -2.07 10.53
N GLU A 55 0.96 -2.17 11.24
CA GLU A 55 1.05 -3.00 12.45
C GLU A 55 0.03 -2.62 13.53
N ARG A 56 -0.23 -1.32 13.71
CA ARG A 56 -1.24 -0.85 14.67
C ARG A 56 -2.65 -1.19 14.22
N PHE A 57 -2.93 -1.08 12.93
CA PHE A 57 -4.21 -1.49 12.36
C PHE A 57 -4.44 -2.99 12.51
N GLU A 58 -3.43 -3.83 12.25
CA GLU A 58 -3.54 -5.27 12.46
C GLU A 58 -3.79 -5.61 13.93
N LYS A 59 -3.06 -4.98 14.87
CA LYS A 59 -3.27 -5.17 16.31
C LYS A 59 -4.68 -4.76 16.75
N LEU A 60 -5.18 -3.62 16.25
CA LEU A 60 -6.53 -3.16 16.55
C LEU A 60 -7.60 -4.08 15.96
N SER A 61 -7.41 -4.53 14.71
CA SER A 61 -8.30 -5.46 14.04
C SER A 61 -8.39 -6.80 14.79
N ASN A 62 -7.25 -7.34 15.21
CA ASN A 62 -7.20 -8.56 16.03
C ASN A 62 -7.85 -8.37 17.39
N ALA A 63 -7.56 -7.25 18.08
CA ALA A 63 -8.18 -6.96 19.37
C ALA A 63 -9.70 -6.81 19.26
N LEU A 64 -10.21 -6.19 18.19
CA LEU A 64 -11.64 -6.07 17.93
C LEU A 64 -12.29 -7.42 17.65
N LEU A 65 -11.61 -8.31 16.91
CA LEU A 65 -12.05 -9.69 16.72
C LEU A 65 -12.09 -10.45 18.04
N ASP A 66 -11.10 -10.28 18.91
CA ASP A 66 -11.08 -10.94 20.23
C ASP A 66 -12.19 -10.44 21.14
N TRP A 67 -12.46 -9.13 21.12
CA TRP A 67 -13.52 -8.46 21.89
C TRP A 67 -14.92 -8.66 21.31
N ALA A 68 -15.03 -9.17 20.08
CA ALA A 68 -16.31 -9.46 19.48
C ALA A 68 -17.06 -10.49 20.34
N PRO A 69 -18.33 -10.25 20.67
CA PRO A 69 -19.12 -11.19 21.44
C PRO A 69 -19.18 -12.53 20.69
N GLU A 70 -19.14 -13.64 21.43
CA GLU A 70 -19.11 -15.00 20.88
C GLU A 70 -20.27 -15.26 19.90
N SER A 71 -21.41 -14.61 20.12
CA SER A 71 -22.56 -14.63 19.21
C SER A 71 -22.25 -14.09 17.81
N LEU A 72 -21.37 -13.08 17.70
CA LEU A 72 -20.97 -12.50 16.42
C LEU A 72 -19.92 -13.40 15.74
N LYS A 73 -18.99 -13.99 16.51
CA LYS A 73 -18.01 -14.94 15.98
C LYS A 73 -18.69 -16.16 15.35
N ASN A 74 -19.73 -16.68 16.00
CA ASN A 74 -20.51 -17.80 15.49
C ASN A 74 -21.36 -17.45 14.24
N GLN A 75 -21.67 -16.17 14.03
CA GLN A 75 -22.40 -15.70 12.85
C GLN A 75 -21.47 -15.30 11.69
N LEU A 76 -20.16 -15.28 11.93
CA LEU A 76 -19.16 -14.91 10.93
C LEU A 76 -18.74 -16.16 10.17
N LEU A 77 -19.04 -16.19 8.88
CA LEU A 77 -18.73 -17.29 7.97
C LEU A 77 -17.51 -16.94 7.14
N ASP A 78 -16.60 -17.90 6.97
CA ASP A 78 -15.49 -17.75 6.04
C ASP A 78 -15.86 -18.23 4.61
N ASN A 79 -14.91 -18.12 3.68
CA ASN A 79 -15.10 -18.61 2.31
C ASN A 79 -15.39 -20.12 2.23
N THR A 80 -14.87 -20.91 3.18
CA THR A 80 -15.03 -22.37 3.26
C THR A 80 -16.44 -22.71 3.73
N ASP A 81 -16.90 -22.04 4.79
CA ASP A 81 -18.23 -22.19 5.37
C ASP A 81 -19.30 -21.83 4.35
N LEU A 82 -19.14 -20.68 3.68
CA LEU A 82 -20.11 -20.22 2.69
C LEU A 82 -20.20 -21.17 1.48
N LYS A 83 -19.07 -21.74 1.04
CA LYS A 83 -19.06 -22.79 0.00
C LYS A 83 -19.78 -24.06 0.46
N GLY A 84 -19.59 -24.45 1.72
CA GLY A 84 -20.27 -25.59 2.34
C GLY A 84 -21.78 -25.41 2.39
N ILE A 85 -22.25 -24.24 2.84
CA ILE A 85 -23.67 -23.89 2.93
C ILE A 85 -24.33 -23.89 1.55
N LEU A 86 -23.68 -23.26 0.56
CA LEU A 86 -24.22 -23.15 -0.80
C LEU A 86 -24.00 -24.43 -1.64
N LYS A 87 -23.18 -25.38 -1.16
CA LYS A 87 -22.77 -26.60 -1.88
C LYS A 87 -22.26 -26.31 -3.29
N ILE A 88 -21.42 -25.29 -3.42
CA ILE A 88 -20.85 -24.83 -4.70
C ILE A 88 -19.34 -25.03 -4.76
N GLY A 89 -18.85 -25.36 -5.95
CA GLY A 89 -17.42 -25.41 -6.23
C GLY A 89 -16.80 -24.02 -6.45
N ASP A 90 -15.47 -23.96 -6.46
CA ASP A 90 -14.68 -22.72 -6.51
C ASP A 90 -15.04 -21.80 -7.68
N THR A 91 -15.26 -22.36 -8.87
CA THR A 91 -15.58 -21.60 -10.07
C THR A 91 -16.90 -20.83 -9.93
N LYS A 92 -17.92 -21.44 -9.34
CA LYS A 92 -19.22 -20.81 -9.11
C LYS A 92 -19.15 -19.81 -7.95
N PHE A 93 -18.42 -20.14 -6.89
CA PHE A 93 -18.18 -19.23 -5.78
C PHE A 93 -17.48 -17.94 -6.23
N PHE A 94 -16.46 -18.06 -7.09
CA PHE A 94 -15.76 -16.92 -7.66
C PHE A 94 -16.69 -16.02 -8.49
N GLN A 95 -17.59 -16.62 -9.28
CA GLN A 95 -18.59 -15.86 -10.04
C GLN A 95 -19.57 -15.12 -9.11
N LEU A 96 -20.08 -15.77 -8.07
CA LEU A 96 -20.98 -15.14 -7.09
C LEU A 96 -20.30 -13.97 -6.36
N LYS A 97 -19.03 -14.15 -5.99
CA LYS A 97 -18.21 -13.08 -5.40
C LYS A 97 -18.03 -11.90 -6.36
N LYS A 98 -17.76 -12.17 -7.64
CA LYS A 98 -17.63 -11.14 -8.68
C LYS A 98 -18.95 -10.39 -8.90
N CYS A 99 -20.08 -11.09 -8.84
CA CYS A 99 -21.41 -10.50 -8.96
C CYS A 99 -21.90 -9.79 -7.69
N ARG A 100 -21.10 -9.78 -6.60
CA ARG A 100 -21.44 -9.16 -5.30
C ARG A 100 -22.82 -9.58 -4.77
N VAL A 101 -23.16 -10.85 -4.94
CA VAL A 101 -24.45 -11.40 -4.50
C VAL A 101 -24.57 -11.38 -2.97
N PHE A 102 -23.46 -11.54 -2.26
CA PHE A 102 -23.39 -11.51 -0.80
C PHE A 102 -22.62 -10.29 -0.30
N PRO A 103 -23.09 -9.59 0.73
CA PRO A 103 -22.30 -8.61 1.46
C PRO A 103 -21.00 -9.25 1.95
N THR A 104 -19.86 -8.61 1.68
CA THR A 104 -18.53 -9.15 2.00
C THR A 104 -17.78 -8.17 2.89
N TYR A 105 -17.26 -8.67 4.01
CA TYR A 105 -16.44 -7.90 4.94
C TYR A 105 -15.01 -8.37 4.86
N ARG A 106 -14.08 -7.46 4.59
CA ARG A 106 -12.67 -7.79 4.50
C ARG A 106 -11.98 -7.48 5.83
N LEU A 107 -11.56 -8.52 6.53
CA LEU A 107 -10.87 -8.43 7.83
C LEU A 107 -9.53 -9.17 7.71
N ASN A 108 -8.42 -8.49 8.01
CA ASN A 108 -7.06 -9.04 7.94
C ASN A 108 -6.73 -9.74 6.60
N GLY A 109 -7.15 -9.13 5.48
CA GLY A 109 -6.91 -9.68 4.15
C GLY A 109 -7.77 -10.88 3.76
N LYS A 110 -8.58 -11.41 4.69
CA LYS A 110 -9.56 -12.48 4.45
C LYS A 110 -10.96 -11.91 4.25
N ASP A 111 -11.78 -12.65 3.52
CA ASP A 111 -13.17 -12.29 3.28
C ASP A 111 -14.07 -13.08 4.22
N TYR A 112 -14.95 -12.35 4.89
CA TYR A 112 -15.92 -12.85 5.84
C TYR A 112 -17.34 -12.42 5.44
N TYR A 113 -18.31 -13.23 5.84
CA TYR A 113 -19.72 -13.07 5.51
C TYR A 113 -20.54 -13.21 6.78
N LEU A 114 -21.62 -12.42 6.92
CA LEU A 114 -22.55 -12.58 8.03
C LEU A 114 -23.63 -13.58 7.65
N GLU A 115 -23.88 -14.57 8.51
CA GLU A 115 -24.87 -15.61 8.29
C GLU A 115 -26.26 -15.04 7.97
N ASN A 116 -26.71 -14.07 8.76
CA ASN A 116 -28.02 -13.44 8.57
C ASN A 116 -28.18 -12.77 7.19
N GLU A 117 -27.14 -12.06 6.75
CA GLU A 117 -27.14 -11.37 5.46
C GLU A 117 -27.05 -12.35 4.29
N VAL A 118 -26.31 -13.44 4.46
CA VAL A 118 -26.26 -14.54 3.48
C VAL A 118 -27.64 -15.18 3.34
N LEU A 119 -28.30 -15.50 4.45
CA LEU A 119 -29.66 -16.07 4.45
C LEU A 119 -30.68 -15.12 3.80
N GLU A 120 -30.59 -13.83 4.07
CA GLU A 120 -31.44 -12.82 3.46
C GLU A 120 -31.20 -12.72 1.94
N ALA A 121 -29.93 -12.66 1.52
CA ALA A 121 -29.57 -12.65 0.10
C ALA A 121 -30.10 -13.90 -0.64
N ILE A 122 -30.02 -15.08 -0.01
CA ILE A 122 -30.59 -16.32 -0.55
C ILE A 122 -32.12 -16.21 -0.66
N ARG A 123 -32.81 -15.67 0.36
CA ARG A 123 -34.27 -15.48 0.31
C ARG A 123 -34.66 -14.57 -0.85
N ILE A 124 -34.02 -13.41 -0.98
CA ILE A 124 -34.31 -12.45 -2.05
C ILE A 124 -34.16 -13.11 -3.43
N HIS A 125 -33.07 -13.82 -3.67
CA HIS A 125 -32.80 -14.46 -4.96
C HIS A 125 -33.61 -15.74 -5.23
N ARG A 126 -34.29 -16.31 -4.23
CA ARG A 126 -35.20 -17.46 -4.41
C ARG A 126 -36.62 -17.04 -4.83
N THR A 127 -36.98 -15.78 -4.60
CA THR A 127 -38.32 -15.25 -4.86
C THR A 127 -38.47 -14.54 -6.22
N ASN A 128 -37.37 -14.38 -6.95
CA ASN A 128 -37.33 -13.94 -8.36
C ASN A 128 -37.14 -15.15 -9.27
#